data_AF-A0A3P7IDH6-F1
#
_entry.id   AF-A0A3P7IDH6-F1
#
_cell.length_a   1.000
_cell.length_b   1.000
_cell.length_c   1.000
_cell.angle_alpha   90.00
_cell.angle_beta   90.00
_cell.angle_gamma   90.00
#
_symmetry.space_group_name_H-M   'P 1'
#
loop_
_entity.id
_entity.type
_entity.pdbx_description
1 polymer ?
#
loop_
_entity_poly.entity_id
_entity_poly.type
_entity_poly.pdbx_seq_one_letter_code
_entity_poly.pdbx_strand_id
1 'polypeptide(L)'
;MVLADFGANVTLIEKPEQDGMGMEQRLANRKNIQGLDLKKPEDRAKLKQLCKESDVLLDPYRPGVLEKMGLDPLDLLEENKGLVVCRLTGYGQTGPLAHEAGHDINYVAITGLMPTISGHSCHRPWPPVNLLADFAGGGLTAAFGVVAALLKREKNGGHGCVIDCSMSEGLSYLASFVHRYHDISHLWTDPNAAFSGDCPIYRYIS
;
A
#
# COMPACT_ATOMS: atom_id res chain seq x y z
N MET A 1 -8.96 1.06 -6.62
CA MET A 1 -9.01 1.48 -8.02
C MET A 1 -8.68 0.28 -8.89
N VAL A 2 -7.42 -0.16 -8.90
CA VAL A 2 -6.95 -1.37 -9.62
C VAL A 2 -7.94 -2.53 -9.58
N LEU A 3 -8.27 -3.07 -8.41
CA LEU A 3 -9.19 -4.21 -8.30
C LEU A 3 -10.57 -3.93 -8.93
N ALA A 4 -11.14 -2.74 -8.73
CA ALA A 4 -12.43 -2.35 -9.31
C ALA A 4 -12.35 -2.22 -10.84
N ASP A 5 -11.24 -1.69 -11.36
CA ASP A 5 -11.03 -1.57 -12.81
C ASP A 5 -10.89 -2.94 -13.48
N PHE A 6 -10.38 -3.94 -12.76
CA PHE A 6 -10.32 -5.34 -13.18
C PHE A 6 -11.59 -6.14 -12.85
N GLY A 7 -12.69 -5.47 -12.49
CA GLY A 7 -14.03 -6.07 -12.38
C GLY A 7 -14.45 -6.50 -10.99
N ALA A 8 -13.68 -6.22 -9.94
CA ALA A 8 -14.12 -6.46 -8.57
C ALA A 8 -15.24 -5.50 -8.16
N ASN A 9 -16.24 -6.01 -7.42
CA ASN A 9 -17.20 -5.16 -6.73
C ASN A 9 -16.55 -4.62 -5.45
N VAL A 10 -16.26 -3.32 -5.41
CA VAL A 10 -15.52 -2.71 -4.30
C VAL A 10 -16.42 -1.76 -3.53
N THR A 11 -16.57 -2.01 -2.23
CA THR A 11 -17.22 -1.09 -1.29
C THR A 11 -16.15 -0.32 -0.52
N LEU A 12 -16.15 1.01 -0.64
CA LEU A 12 -15.35 1.91 0.17
C LEU A 12 -16.12 2.24 1.45
N ILE A 13 -15.52 1.90 2.59
CA ILE A 13 -16.03 2.28 3.90
C ILE A 13 -15.37 3.58 4.32
N GLU A 14 -16.17 4.61 4.51
CA GLU A 14 -15.70 5.91 4.97
C GLU A 14 -16.52 6.37 6.17
N LYS A 15 -15.96 7.27 6.96
CA LYS A 15 -16.75 7.92 7.99
C LYS A 15 -17.75 8.85 7.30
N PRO A 16 -19.04 8.87 7.70
CA PRO A 16 -19.99 9.84 7.17
C PRO A 16 -19.47 11.27 7.39
N GLU A 17 -19.03 11.94 6.33
CA GLU A 17 -18.63 13.36 6.40
C GLU A 17 -19.87 14.25 6.45
N GLN A 18 -19.76 15.38 7.16
CA GLN A 18 -20.83 16.38 7.22
C GLN A 18 -20.77 17.39 6.06
N ASP A 19 -19.68 17.44 5.28
CA ASP A 19 -19.55 18.39 4.17
C ASP A 19 -18.48 17.99 3.14
N GLY A 20 -18.83 17.99 1.85
CA GLY A 20 -17.91 17.86 0.70
C GLY A 20 -17.54 16.44 0.25
N MET A 21 -16.95 16.34 -0.96
CA MET A 21 -16.30 15.10 -1.42
C MET A 21 -14.88 15.01 -0.89
N GLY A 22 -14.59 14.05 0.00
CA GLY A 22 -13.24 13.78 0.49
C GLY A 22 -12.23 13.44 -0.63
N MET A 23 -10.94 13.65 -0.38
CA MET A 23 -9.85 13.37 -1.35
C MET A 23 -9.86 11.90 -1.82
N GLU A 24 -10.21 10.98 -0.92
CA GLU A 24 -10.33 9.54 -1.20
C GLU A 24 -11.49 9.22 -2.16
N GLN A 25 -12.59 9.98 -2.09
CA GLN A 25 -13.73 9.82 -2.98
C GLN A 25 -13.39 10.18 -4.43
N ARG A 26 -12.40 11.06 -4.66
CA ARG A 26 -11.92 11.38 -6.01
C ARG A 26 -11.25 10.19 -6.70
N LEU A 27 -10.77 9.21 -5.93
CA LEU A 27 -10.22 7.93 -6.41
C LEU A 27 -11.20 6.76 -6.20
N ALA A 28 -12.46 7.06 -5.89
CA ALA A 28 -13.52 6.07 -5.67
C ALA A 28 -14.36 5.77 -6.92
N ASN A 29 -13.91 6.19 -8.11
CA ASN A 29 -14.54 5.78 -9.37
C ASN A 29 -14.75 4.26 -9.38
N ARG A 30 -15.97 3.83 -9.74
CA ARG A 30 -16.42 2.43 -9.79
C ARG A 30 -16.48 1.70 -8.44
N LYS A 31 -16.44 2.42 -7.32
CA LYS A 31 -16.70 1.85 -5.99
C LYS A 31 -18.07 2.26 -5.48
N ASN A 32 -18.69 1.38 -4.69
CA ASN A 32 -19.84 1.73 -3.87
C ASN A 32 -19.33 2.41 -2.60
N ILE A 33 -19.89 3.55 -2.22
CA ILE A 33 -19.49 4.27 -1.01
C ILE A 33 -20.50 3.97 0.08
N GLN A 34 -20.02 3.56 1.25
CA GLN A 34 -20.86 3.32 2.42
C GLN A 34 -20.29 4.03 3.65
N GLY A 35 -21.08 4.96 4.18
CA GLY A 35 -20.74 5.69 5.40
C GLY A 35 -20.94 4.84 6.65
N LEU A 36 -19.85 4.43 7.31
CA LEU A 36 -19.87 3.74 8.60
C LEU A 36 -18.93 4.44 9.58
N ASP A 37 -19.44 4.84 10.75
CA ASP A 37 -18.58 5.37 11.81
C ASP A 37 -18.10 4.22 12.70
N LEU A 38 -16.88 3.73 12.42
CA LEU A 38 -16.29 2.58 13.14
C LEU A 38 -16.03 2.85 14.64
N LYS A 39 -16.27 4.07 15.14
CA LYS A 39 -16.34 4.32 16.59
C LYS A 39 -17.60 3.73 17.23
N LYS A 40 -18.67 3.56 16.45
CA LYS A 40 -19.95 3.02 16.92
C LYS A 40 -19.95 1.49 16.84
N PRO A 41 -20.32 0.77 17.92
CA PRO A 41 -20.41 -0.69 17.91
C PRO A 41 -21.34 -1.24 16.81
N GLU A 42 -22.45 -0.55 16.53
CA GLU A 42 -23.43 -0.94 15.51
C GLU A 42 -22.85 -0.93 14.08
N ASP A 43 -22.04 0.07 13.76
CA ASP A 43 -21.40 0.18 12.44
C ASP A 43 -20.26 -0.81 12.27
N ARG A 44 -19.54 -1.13 13.36
CA ARG A 44 -18.58 -2.24 13.37
C ARG A 44 -19.27 -3.59 13.14
N ALA A 45 -20.45 -3.81 13.74
CA ALA A 45 -21.22 -5.02 13.49
C ALA A 45 -21.68 -5.13 12.03
N LYS A 46 -22.08 -4.02 11.40
CA LYS A 46 -22.37 -3.98 9.95
C LYS A 46 -21.14 -4.33 9.12
N LEU A 47 -19.98 -3.78 9.43
CA LEU A 47 -18.74 -4.11 8.74
C LEU A 47 -18.38 -5.61 8.88
N LYS A 48 -18.56 -6.20 10.06
CA LYS A 48 -18.39 -7.65 10.24
C LYS A 48 -19.32 -8.47 9.34
N GLN A 49 -20.59 -8.06 9.20
CA GLN A 49 -21.52 -8.73 8.28
C GLN A 49 -21.05 -8.63 6.82
N LEU A 50 -20.57 -7.46 6.39
CA LEU A 50 -19.99 -7.30 5.06
C LEU A 50 -18.79 -8.23 4.86
N CYS A 51 -17.92 -8.36 5.87
CA CYS A 51 -16.75 -9.25 5.80
C CYS A 51 -17.14 -10.74 5.65
N LYS A 52 -18.33 -11.15 6.13
CA LYS A 52 -18.82 -12.53 5.92
C LYS A 52 -19.12 -12.86 4.47
N GLU A 53 -19.52 -11.86 3.70
CA GLU A 53 -19.92 -11.99 2.31
C GLU A 53 -18.82 -11.53 1.34
N SER A 54 -17.73 -10.97 1.88
CA SER A 54 -16.62 -10.42 1.08
C SER A 54 -15.52 -11.45 0.85
N ASP A 55 -14.89 -11.38 -0.32
CA ASP A 55 -13.68 -12.14 -0.62
C ASP A 55 -12.43 -11.52 0.01
N VAL A 56 -12.40 -10.19 0.11
CA VAL A 56 -11.21 -9.42 0.50
C VAL A 56 -11.59 -8.27 1.42
N LEU A 57 -10.83 -8.10 2.50
CA LEU A 57 -10.80 -6.91 3.34
C LEU A 57 -9.46 -6.20 3.17
N LEU A 58 -9.48 -4.90 2.86
CA LEU A 58 -8.28 -4.06 2.85
C LEU A 58 -8.21 -3.26 4.16
N ASP A 59 -7.18 -3.49 4.96
CA ASP A 59 -6.88 -2.81 6.22
C ASP A 59 -5.72 -1.82 6.01
N PRO A 60 -5.99 -0.52 5.82
CA PRO A 60 -4.95 0.50 5.65
C PRO A 60 -4.42 1.03 6.99
N TYR A 61 -4.89 0.51 8.13
CA TYR A 61 -4.54 1.06 9.42
C TYR A 61 -3.18 0.58 9.91
N ARG A 62 -2.60 1.36 10.83
CA ARG A 62 -1.39 0.96 11.54
C ARG A 62 -1.63 -0.31 12.36
N PRO A 63 -0.55 -1.08 12.66
CA PRO A 63 -0.66 -2.30 13.44
C PRO A 63 -1.38 -2.08 14.77
N GLY A 64 -2.34 -2.95 15.07
CA GLY A 64 -3.14 -2.92 16.29
C GLY A 64 -4.38 -2.02 16.26
N VAL A 65 -4.60 -1.20 15.23
CA VAL A 65 -5.78 -0.32 15.17
C VAL A 65 -7.05 -1.12 14.86
N LEU A 66 -6.98 -2.05 13.90
CA LEU A 66 -8.12 -2.87 13.52
C LEU A 66 -8.58 -3.77 14.68
N GLU A 67 -7.62 -4.33 15.41
CA GLU A 67 -7.82 -5.13 16.62
C GLU A 67 -8.45 -4.30 17.75
N LYS A 68 -7.98 -3.07 17.98
CA LYS A 68 -8.61 -2.13 18.94
C LYS A 68 -10.04 -1.76 18.56
N MET A 69 -10.38 -1.81 17.27
CA MET A 69 -11.75 -1.67 16.79
C MET A 69 -12.57 -2.95 16.97
N GLY A 70 -12.00 -4.07 17.43
CA GLY A 70 -12.70 -5.35 17.59
C GLY A 70 -12.96 -6.06 16.26
N LEU A 71 -12.13 -5.77 15.25
CA LEU A 71 -12.16 -6.33 13.91
C LEU A 71 -10.88 -7.16 13.66
N ASP A 72 -10.44 -7.93 14.66
CA ASP A 72 -9.23 -8.74 14.55
C ASP A 72 -9.29 -9.64 13.30
N PRO A 73 -8.25 -9.63 12.44
CA PRO A 73 -8.22 -10.47 11.25
C PRO A 73 -8.49 -11.95 11.55
N LEU A 74 -7.97 -12.50 12.65
CA LEU A 74 -8.15 -13.91 12.98
C LEU A 74 -9.61 -14.22 13.32
N ASP A 75 -10.26 -13.36 14.11
CA ASP A 75 -11.70 -13.49 14.42
C ASP A 75 -12.54 -13.42 13.13
N LEU A 76 -12.19 -12.52 12.20
CA LEU A 76 -12.88 -12.40 10.92
C LEU A 76 -12.72 -13.66 10.05
N LEU A 77 -11.55 -14.29 10.09
CA LEU A 77 -11.29 -15.56 9.38
C LEU A 77 -12.05 -16.74 10.01
N GLU A 78 -12.35 -16.71 11.32
CA GLU A 78 -13.21 -17.72 11.94
C GLU A 78 -14.66 -17.61 11.43
N GLU A 79 -15.15 -16.37 11.26
CA GLU A 79 -16.49 -16.11 10.74
C GLU A 79 -16.59 -16.33 9.21
N ASN A 80 -15.51 -16.06 8.46
CA ASN A 80 -15.38 -16.32 7.04
C ASN A 80 -14.01 -16.91 6.70
N LYS A 81 -13.96 -18.24 6.62
CA LYS A 81 -12.73 -19.00 6.33
C LYS A 81 -12.13 -18.71 4.95
N GLY A 82 -12.91 -18.14 4.02
CA GLY A 82 -12.47 -17.78 2.68
C GLY A 82 -11.95 -16.34 2.55
N LEU A 83 -12.02 -15.55 3.62
CA LEU A 83 -11.65 -14.14 3.62
C LEU A 83 -10.14 -13.95 3.46
N VAL A 84 -9.74 -13.09 2.54
CA VAL A 84 -8.37 -12.57 2.45
C VAL A 84 -8.32 -11.20 3.14
N VAL A 85 -7.52 -11.07 4.20
CA VAL A 85 -7.32 -9.78 4.88
C VAL A 85 -5.97 -9.23 4.47
N CYS A 86 -5.97 -8.14 3.70
CA CYS A 86 -4.77 -7.47 3.25
C CYS A 86 -4.48 -6.26 4.11
N ARG A 87 -3.43 -6.37 4.94
CA ARG A 87 -2.97 -5.30 5.82
C ARG A 87 -1.92 -4.48 5.07
N LEU A 88 -2.26 -3.24 4.76
CA LEU A 88 -1.42 -2.32 3.98
C LEU A 88 -0.92 -1.20 4.88
N THR A 89 0.37 -1.22 5.19
CA THR A 89 1.02 -0.23 6.08
C THR A 89 2.21 0.45 5.43
N GLY A 90 2.79 1.44 6.12
CA GLY A 90 4.03 2.08 5.67
C GLY A 90 5.27 1.17 5.81
N TYR A 91 5.42 0.56 6.98
CA TYR A 91 6.65 -0.14 7.41
C TYR A 91 6.45 -1.62 7.75
N GLY A 92 5.27 -2.19 7.52
CA GLY A 92 4.92 -3.57 7.83
C GLY A 92 4.20 -3.71 9.17
N GLN A 93 3.66 -4.90 9.43
CA GLN A 93 2.99 -5.21 10.71
C GLN A 93 3.97 -5.41 11.87
N THR A 94 5.26 -5.59 11.57
CA THR A 94 6.29 -5.93 12.55
C THR A 94 7.58 -5.12 12.34
N GLY A 95 8.50 -5.19 13.29
CA GLY A 95 9.78 -4.49 13.22
C GLY A 95 9.79 -3.13 13.92
N PRO A 96 10.96 -2.47 13.96
CA PRO A 96 11.18 -1.28 14.79
C PRO A 96 10.37 -0.05 14.34
N LEU A 97 9.97 0.01 13.08
CA LEU A 97 9.22 1.13 12.49
C LEU A 97 7.73 0.86 12.33
N ALA A 98 7.22 -0.31 12.76
CA ALA A 98 5.85 -0.75 12.50
C ALA A 98 4.77 0.25 12.99
N HIS A 99 5.05 0.96 14.09
CA HIS A 99 4.13 1.93 14.68
C HIS A 99 4.37 3.38 14.24
N GLU A 100 5.42 3.61 13.45
CA GLU A 100 5.79 4.95 13.01
C GLU A 100 4.86 5.49 11.92
N ALA A 101 4.72 6.81 11.89
CA ALA A 101 4.03 7.51 10.82
C ALA A 101 5.00 7.76 9.67
N GLY A 102 4.55 7.58 8.44
CA GLY A 102 5.33 7.92 7.25
C GLY A 102 4.45 8.44 6.13
N HIS A 103 5.09 9.16 5.22
CA HIS A 103 4.56 9.52 3.92
C HIS A 103 5.45 8.94 2.83
N ASP A 104 4.99 8.96 1.58
CA ASP A 104 5.72 8.44 0.41
C ASP A 104 7.22 8.72 0.45
N ILE A 105 7.61 9.98 0.69
CA ILE A 105 9.00 10.42 0.77
C ILE A 105 9.82 9.68 1.84
N ASN A 106 9.24 9.36 2.99
CA ASN A 106 9.92 8.63 4.07
C ASN A 106 10.20 7.18 3.66
N TYR A 107 9.25 6.56 2.97
CA TYR A 107 9.39 5.21 2.45
C TYR A 107 10.42 5.17 1.31
N VAL A 108 10.40 6.13 0.39
CA VAL A 108 11.41 6.26 -0.67
C VAL A 108 12.81 6.51 -0.09
N ALA A 109 12.91 7.28 1.00
CA ALA A 109 14.19 7.54 1.65
C ALA A 109 14.78 6.28 2.29
N ILE A 110 13.99 5.51 3.03
CA ILE A 110 14.49 4.31 3.72
C ILE A 110 14.89 3.19 2.76
N THR A 111 14.30 3.13 1.57
CA THR A 111 14.72 2.17 0.54
C THR A 111 16.02 2.56 -0.15
N GLY A 112 16.57 3.75 0.10
CA GLY A 112 17.79 4.22 -0.55
C GLY A 112 17.60 4.66 -2.00
N LEU A 113 16.36 4.88 -2.44
CA LEU A 113 16.04 5.36 -3.78
C LEU A 113 16.03 6.89 -3.91
N MET A 114 16.06 7.63 -2.80
CA MET A 114 16.08 9.10 -2.85
C MET A 114 17.20 9.69 -3.73
N PRO A 115 18.45 9.17 -3.69
CA PRO A 115 19.52 9.67 -4.55
C PRO A 115 19.22 9.50 -6.05
N THR A 116 18.51 8.44 -6.43
CA THR A 116 18.20 8.17 -7.85
C THR A 116 17.23 9.17 -8.45
N ILE A 117 16.54 9.95 -7.61
CA ILE A 117 15.59 11.00 -8.00
C ILE A 117 16.25 12.37 -7.89
N SER A 118 16.94 12.62 -6.77
CA SER A 118 17.43 13.95 -6.44
C SER A 118 18.80 14.27 -7.02
N GLY A 119 19.62 13.25 -7.33
CA GLY A 119 21.02 13.43 -7.64
C GLY A 119 21.89 13.48 -6.38
N HIS A 120 23.14 13.02 -6.46
CA HIS A 120 24.08 13.06 -5.34
C HIS A 120 24.52 14.48 -4.97
N SER A 121 24.45 15.39 -5.96
CA SER A 121 24.78 16.81 -5.83
C SER A 121 23.70 17.62 -5.11
N CYS A 122 22.52 17.04 -4.85
CA CYS A 122 21.39 17.77 -4.31
C CYS A 122 21.39 17.79 -2.79
N HIS A 123 21.73 18.95 -2.21
CA HIS A 123 21.68 19.16 -0.76
C HIS A 123 20.24 19.21 -0.19
N ARG A 124 19.22 19.30 -1.05
CA ARG A 124 17.80 19.30 -0.65
C ARG A 124 17.00 18.44 -1.63
N PRO A 125 16.72 17.16 -1.31
CA PRO A 125 16.09 16.25 -2.24
C PRO A 125 14.73 16.76 -2.71
N TRP A 126 14.46 16.61 -4.01
CA TRP A 126 13.16 16.92 -4.60
C TRP A 126 12.24 15.73 -4.34
N PRO A 127 11.17 15.89 -3.55
CA PRO A 127 10.25 14.78 -3.33
C PRO A 127 9.60 14.40 -4.66
N PRO A 128 9.55 13.10 -5.00
CA PRO A 128 8.74 12.66 -6.12
C PRO A 128 7.27 12.97 -5.84
N VAL A 129 6.46 13.06 -6.90
CA VAL A 129 5.00 12.88 -6.73
C VAL A 129 4.79 11.53 -6.05
N ASN A 130 3.81 11.44 -5.15
CA ASN A 130 3.52 10.30 -4.28
C ASN A 130 3.08 9.03 -5.03
N LEU A 131 3.90 8.55 -5.98
CA LEU A 131 3.62 7.44 -6.87
C LEU A 131 4.51 6.23 -6.56
N LEU A 132 5.72 6.46 -6.04
CA LEU A 132 6.72 5.41 -5.90
C LEU A 132 6.40 4.47 -4.75
N ALA A 133 6.26 4.97 -3.53
CA ALA A 133 5.98 4.11 -2.40
C ALA A 133 4.49 3.86 -2.25
N ASP A 134 3.66 4.90 -2.29
CA ASP A 134 2.22 4.77 -2.01
C ASP A 134 1.51 3.93 -3.10
N PHE A 135 1.73 4.23 -4.37
CA PHE A 135 1.04 3.56 -5.48
C PHE A 135 1.78 2.32 -5.98
N ALA A 136 3.07 2.44 -6.31
CA ALA A 136 3.82 1.31 -6.84
C ALA A 136 4.23 0.33 -5.74
N GLY A 137 4.89 0.82 -4.69
CA GLY A 137 5.38 0.01 -3.57
C GLY A 137 4.30 -0.56 -2.68
N GLY A 138 3.18 0.14 -2.48
CA GLY A 138 2.07 -0.28 -1.62
C GLY A 138 0.86 -0.74 -2.40
N GLY A 139 0.22 0.15 -3.18
CA GLY A 139 -1.05 -0.13 -3.83
C GLY A 139 -1.01 -1.29 -4.85
N LEU A 140 -0.04 -1.29 -5.76
CA LEU A 140 0.09 -2.33 -6.80
C LEU A 140 0.59 -3.66 -6.24
N THR A 141 1.56 -3.64 -5.32
CA THR A 141 2.05 -4.85 -4.65
C THR A 141 0.96 -5.49 -3.79
N ALA A 142 0.17 -4.70 -3.05
CA ALA A 142 -0.98 -5.19 -2.30
C ALA A 142 -2.04 -5.79 -3.22
N ALA A 143 -2.39 -5.12 -4.34
CA ALA A 143 -3.33 -5.66 -5.31
C ALA A 143 -2.83 -7.00 -5.89
N PHE A 144 -1.54 -7.09 -6.22
CA PHE A 144 -0.92 -8.35 -6.67
C PHE A 144 -0.95 -9.43 -5.59
N GLY A 145 -0.64 -9.08 -4.34
CA GLY A 145 -0.72 -9.97 -3.18
C GLY A 145 -2.13 -10.51 -2.95
N VAL A 146 -3.16 -9.67 -3.08
CA VAL A 146 -4.57 -10.07 -3.02
C VAL A 146 -4.89 -11.08 -4.13
N VAL A 147 -4.52 -10.80 -5.38
CA VAL A 147 -4.78 -11.72 -6.51
C VAL A 147 -4.05 -13.05 -6.30
N ALA A 148 -2.81 -13.02 -5.82
CA ALA A 148 -2.05 -14.23 -5.50
C ALA A 148 -2.69 -15.03 -4.36
N ALA A 149 -3.20 -14.36 -3.32
CA ALA A 149 -3.91 -14.98 -2.21
C ALA A 149 -5.22 -15.63 -2.66
N LEU A 150 -6.00 -14.95 -3.51
CA LEU A 150 -7.22 -15.51 -4.10
C LEU A 150 -6.91 -16.73 -4.99
N LEU A 151 -5.85 -16.68 -5.81
CA LEU A 151 -5.43 -17.83 -6.61
C LEU A 151 -4.96 -19.00 -5.73
N LYS A 152 -4.29 -18.73 -4.60
CA LYS A 152 -3.91 -19.75 -3.63
C LYS A 152 -5.14 -20.35 -2.95
N ARG A 153 -6.16 -19.53 -2.65
CA ARG A 153 -7.45 -19.94 -2.08
C ARG A 153 -8.14 -21.00 -2.93
N GLU A 154 -8.11 -20.85 -4.26
CA GLU A 154 -8.65 -21.85 -5.19
C GLU A 154 -7.94 -23.21 -5.11
N LYS A 155 -6.67 -23.23 -4.68
CA LYS A 155 -5.83 -24.44 -4.64
C LYS A 155 -5.76 -25.10 -3.26
N ASN A 156 -6.08 -24.38 -2.19
CA ASN A 156 -5.93 -24.85 -0.81
C ASN A 156 -7.27 -25.23 -0.14
N GLY A 157 -8.29 -25.54 -0.95
CA GLY A 157 -9.61 -25.91 -0.46
C GLY A 157 -10.45 -24.73 0.04
N GLY A 158 -10.24 -23.53 -0.50
CA GLY A 158 -11.06 -22.36 -0.24
C GLY A 158 -10.66 -21.54 0.99
N HIS A 159 -9.49 -21.79 1.58
CA HIS A 159 -9.04 -21.09 2.78
C HIS A 159 -8.33 -19.78 2.42
N GLY A 160 -8.86 -18.68 2.97
CA GLY A 160 -8.25 -17.36 2.91
C GLY A 160 -7.00 -17.24 3.79
N CYS A 161 -6.48 -16.02 3.88
CA CYS A 161 -5.28 -15.73 4.67
C CYS A 161 -5.17 -14.25 4.99
N VAL A 162 -4.31 -13.93 5.95
CA VAL A 162 -3.85 -12.56 6.19
C VAL A 162 -2.58 -12.33 5.39
N ILE A 163 -2.53 -11.26 4.60
CA ILE A 163 -1.33 -10.81 3.89
C ILE A 163 -0.86 -9.49 4.50
N ASP A 164 0.44 -9.41 4.80
CA ASP A 164 1.11 -8.18 5.22
C ASP A 164 1.80 -7.57 4.00
N CYS A 165 1.46 -6.33 3.70
CA CYS A 165 2.05 -5.55 2.63
C CYS A 165 2.47 -4.20 3.19
N SER A 166 3.69 -3.79 2.88
CA SER A 166 4.19 -2.48 3.27
C SER A 166 4.71 -1.67 2.08
N MET A 167 4.50 -0.36 2.15
CA MET A 167 4.98 0.58 1.13
C MET A 167 6.51 0.51 0.99
N SER A 168 7.22 0.43 2.11
CA SER A 168 8.68 0.35 2.13
C SER A 168 9.22 -0.98 1.60
N GLU A 169 8.72 -2.13 2.05
CA GLU A 169 9.21 -3.43 1.55
C GLU A 169 8.84 -3.65 0.09
N GLY A 170 7.63 -3.28 -0.31
CA GLY A 170 7.21 -3.41 -1.70
C GLY A 170 8.02 -2.50 -2.62
N LEU A 171 8.34 -1.27 -2.18
CA LEU A 171 9.25 -0.41 -2.93
C LEU A 171 10.68 -0.98 -2.97
N SER A 172 11.21 -1.50 -1.86
CA SER A 172 12.53 -2.16 -1.81
C SER A 172 12.58 -3.37 -2.75
N TYR A 173 11.50 -4.13 -2.85
CA TYR A 173 11.38 -5.26 -3.78
C TYR A 173 11.47 -4.79 -5.25
N LEU A 174 10.68 -3.76 -5.61
CA LEU A 174 10.73 -3.17 -6.96
C LEU A 174 12.10 -2.56 -7.27
N ALA A 175 12.73 -1.94 -6.28
CA ALA A 175 14.07 -1.35 -6.36
C ALA A 175 15.20 -2.38 -6.41
N SER A 176 14.90 -3.67 -6.24
CA SER A 176 15.94 -4.68 -6.06
C SER A 176 16.89 -4.79 -7.26
N PHE A 177 16.45 -4.47 -8.49
CA PHE A 177 17.36 -4.42 -9.64
C PHE A 177 18.31 -3.22 -9.55
N VAL A 178 17.82 -2.06 -9.11
CA VAL A 178 18.60 -0.82 -8.92
C VAL A 178 19.72 -1.09 -7.92
N HIS A 179 19.38 -1.69 -6.77
CA HIS A 179 20.35 -2.05 -5.73
C HIS A 179 21.32 -3.16 -6.16
N ARG A 180 20.87 -4.16 -6.92
CA ARG A 180 21.75 -5.25 -7.38
C ARG A 180 22.83 -4.80 -8.35
N TYR A 181 22.59 -3.71 -9.07
CA TYR A 181 23.56 -3.13 -10.01
C TYR A 181 24.42 -2.01 -9.41
N HIS A 182 24.43 -1.88 -8.07
CA HIS A 182 25.17 -0.81 -7.39
C HIS A 182 26.69 -0.85 -7.64
N ASP A 183 27.24 -2.00 -8.00
CA ASP A 183 28.65 -2.19 -8.36
C ASP A 183 29.01 -1.75 -9.78
N ILE A 184 28.01 -1.48 -10.63
CA ILE A 184 28.22 -1.08 -12.02
C ILE A 184 28.41 0.45 -12.11
N SER A 185 29.64 0.86 -12.41
CA SER A 185 30.04 2.27 -12.37
C SER A 185 29.23 3.20 -13.26
N HIS A 186 28.95 2.82 -14.51
CA HIS A 186 28.16 3.64 -15.45
C HIS A 186 26.67 3.75 -15.07
N LEU A 187 26.22 2.97 -14.08
CA LEU A 187 24.87 3.06 -13.53
C LEU A 187 24.82 3.90 -12.24
N TRP A 188 25.89 3.93 -11.43
CA TRP A 188 25.84 4.59 -10.12
C TRP A 188 26.90 5.65 -9.84
N THR A 189 28.17 5.40 -10.18
CA THR A 189 29.29 6.21 -9.67
C THR A 189 29.87 7.16 -10.70
N ASP A 190 29.78 6.82 -11.99
CA ASP A 190 30.32 7.66 -13.05
C ASP A 190 29.56 9.00 -13.13
N PRO A 191 30.20 10.09 -13.57
CA PRO A 191 29.50 11.33 -13.85
C PRO A 191 28.31 11.10 -14.77
N ASN A 192 27.13 11.56 -14.38
CA ASN A 192 25.86 11.36 -15.12
C ASN A 192 25.40 9.90 -15.24
N ALA A 193 25.82 9.02 -14.32
CA ALA A 193 25.41 7.63 -14.34
C ALA A 193 23.87 7.45 -14.25
N ALA A 194 23.34 6.41 -14.88
CA ALA A 194 21.91 6.30 -15.18
C ALA A 194 20.99 6.33 -13.94
N PHE A 195 21.41 5.75 -12.82
CA PHE A 195 20.66 5.72 -11.55
C PHE A 195 21.16 6.73 -10.53
N SER A 196 22.16 7.53 -10.86
CA SER A 196 22.72 8.53 -9.93
C SER A 196 21.77 9.70 -9.64
N GLY A 197 20.70 9.87 -10.43
CA GLY A 197 19.85 11.06 -10.43
C GLY A 197 20.50 12.31 -11.06
N ASP A 198 21.80 12.26 -11.36
CA ASP A 198 22.55 13.34 -12.00
C ASP A 198 22.57 13.23 -13.54
N CYS A 199 22.02 12.15 -14.11
CA CYS A 199 21.96 11.96 -15.56
C CYS A 199 21.10 13.06 -16.24
N PRO A 200 21.62 13.78 -17.26
CA PRO A 200 21.00 14.99 -17.80
C PRO A 200 19.70 14.76 -18.59
N ILE A 201 19.16 13.55 -18.65
CA ILE A 201 17.94 13.19 -19.37
C ILE A 201 16.69 13.92 -18.80
N TYR A 202 16.78 14.45 -17.57
CA TYR A 202 15.68 15.17 -16.90
C TYR A 202 15.90 16.67 -16.71
N ARG A 203 17.07 17.24 -17.08
CA ARG A 203 17.33 18.68 -16.94
C ARG A 203 17.40 19.37 -18.30
N TYR A 204 16.24 19.66 -18.88
CA TYR A 204 16.17 20.75 -19.85
C TYR A 204 16.27 22.05 -19.04
N ILE A 205 17.40 22.73 -19.16
CA ILE A 205 17.61 24.06 -18.58
C ILE A 205 16.76 25.02 -19.42
N SER A 206 15.72 25.60 -18.81
CA SER A 206 15.06 26.82 -19.30
C SER A 206 15.71 28.04 -18.69
#